data_AF-A0A6L8LR84-F1
#
_entry.id   AF-A0A6L8LR84-F1
#
_cell.length_a   1.000
_cell.length_b   1.000
_cell.length_c   1.000
_cell.angle_alpha   90.00
_cell.angle_beta   90.00
_cell.angle_gamma   90.00
#
_symmetry.space_group_name_H-M   'P 1'
#
loop_
_entity.id
_entity.type
_entity.pdbx_description
1 polymer ?
#
loop_
_entity_poly.entity_id
_entity_poly.type
_entity_poly.pdbx_seq_one_letter_code
_entity_poly.pdbx_strand_id
1 'polypeptide(L)'
;MSEQVLENNQMDVEEIEHIEQHSELDEKALLAELNGDDFDPESVIKRKDPKQAAALEAGKQTASVVLGVVEQGLKMFGHKSFEFDPEGAEGVAQAAAPLFVKYNGELPPWLVEYKEEIAFIGAAGALGFSSFQQIKALKAFDKAKEIEQMESESEATEEAQ
;
A
#
# COMPACT_ATOMS: atom_id res chain seq x y z
N MET A 1 14.07 -41.11 50.85
CA MET A 1 12.64 -41.11 50.53
C MET A 1 12.18 -39.66 50.61
N SER A 2 12.62 -38.82 49.67
CA SER A 2 11.82 -38.40 48.50
C SER A 2 10.66 -37.43 48.86
N GLU A 3 10.94 -36.42 49.68
CA GLU A 3 10.31 -35.11 49.52
C GLU A 3 10.62 -34.58 48.11
N GLN A 4 9.70 -33.85 47.48
CA GLN A 4 9.80 -33.18 46.15
C GLN A 4 9.18 -33.84 44.90
N VAL A 5 8.05 -34.57 44.98
CA VAL A 5 7.31 -34.91 43.74
C VAL A 5 5.80 -34.70 43.84
N LEU A 6 5.36 -33.72 44.65
CA LEU A 6 3.93 -33.38 44.79
C LEU A 6 3.55 -31.96 44.36
N GLU A 7 4.46 -31.23 43.70
CA GLU A 7 4.16 -29.94 43.07
C GLU A 7 4.87 -29.90 41.71
N ASN A 8 4.13 -30.20 40.64
CA ASN A 8 4.35 -29.69 39.27
C ASN A 8 3.44 -30.45 38.30
N ASN A 9 2.12 -30.28 38.45
CA ASN A 9 1.19 -30.65 37.39
C ASN A 9 0.07 -29.61 37.24
N GLN A 10 0.42 -28.34 37.37
CA GLN A 10 -0.34 -27.24 36.77
C GLN A 10 0.29 -26.97 35.41
N MET A 11 -0.20 -27.65 34.39
CA MET A 11 -0.10 -27.12 33.02
C MET A 11 -1.08 -25.96 32.96
N ASP A 12 -0.55 -24.75 32.71
CA ASP A 12 -1.33 -23.56 32.39
C ASP A 12 -2.33 -23.88 31.27
N VAL A 13 -3.62 -23.84 31.61
CA VAL A 13 -4.74 -23.96 30.68
C VAL A 13 -5.07 -22.56 30.14
N GLU A 14 -4.08 -21.86 29.57
CA GLU A 14 -4.28 -20.54 28.96
C GLU A 14 -3.75 -20.43 27.53
N GLU A 15 -3.22 -21.51 26.96
CA GLU A 15 -2.82 -21.57 25.55
C GLU A 15 -3.49 -22.79 24.93
N ILE A 16 -4.70 -22.61 24.38
CA ILE A 16 -5.38 -23.34 23.27
C ILE A 16 -6.85 -22.89 23.30
N GLU A 17 -7.14 -21.66 22.90
CA GLU A 17 -8.46 -21.31 22.33
C GLU A 17 -8.23 -20.34 21.17
N HIS A 18 -7.35 -20.71 20.25
CA HIS A 18 -7.46 -20.21 18.88
C HIS A 18 -8.54 -21.07 18.22
N ILE A 19 -9.80 -20.65 18.32
CA ILE A 19 -10.86 -21.24 17.51
C ILE A 19 -10.52 -20.84 16.06
N GLU A 20 -9.90 -21.76 15.30
CA GLU A 20 -9.73 -21.60 13.86
C GLU A 20 -11.10 -21.41 13.23
N GLN A 21 -11.44 -20.17 12.90
CA GLN A 21 -12.67 -19.83 12.20
C GLN A 21 -12.49 -20.20 10.73
N HIS A 22 -12.85 -21.42 10.36
CA HIS A 22 -12.94 -21.82 8.98
C HIS A 22 -14.12 -21.10 8.33
N SER A 23 -13.88 -20.44 7.19
CA SER A 23 -14.97 -19.86 6.40
C SER A 23 -15.85 -20.98 5.83
N GLU A 24 -17.15 -20.74 5.62
CA GLU A 24 -18.05 -21.72 4.99
C GLU A 24 -17.55 -22.22 3.62
N LEU A 25 -16.76 -21.39 2.93
CA LEU A 25 -16.08 -21.73 1.68
C LEU A 25 -15.00 -22.82 1.87
N ASP A 26 -14.33 -22.80 3.02
CA ASP A 26 -13.27 -23.74 3.40
C ASP A 26 -13.88 -25.09 3.77
N GLU A 27 -14.94 -25.10 4.57
CA GLU A 27 -15.68 -26.31 4.92
C GLU A 27 -16.28 -26.98 3.68
N LYS A 28 -16.84 -26.18 2.76
CA LYS A 28 -17.40 -26.70 1.50
C LYS A 28 -16.33 -27.27 0.56
N ALA A 29 -15.13 -26.70 0.55
CA ALA A 29 -14.00 -27.24 -0.20
C ALA A 29 -13.51 -28.57 0.41
N LEU A 30 -13.47 -28.66 1.74
CA LEU A 30 -13.12 -29.88 2.47
C LEU A 30 -14.14 -31.00 2.22
N LEU A 31 -15.44 -30.68 2.23
CA LEU A 31 -16.51 -31.64 1.92
C LEU A 31 -16.46 -32.11 0.46
N ALA A 32 -16.02 -31.27 -0.47
CA ALA A 32 -15.84 -31.68 -1.87
C ALA A 32 -14.65 -32.64 -2.01
N GLU A 33 -13.60 -32.47 -1.20
CA GLU A 33 -12.42 -33.34 -1.19
C GLU A 33 -12.72 -34.70 -0.53
N LEU A 34 -13.56 -34.73 0.51
CA LEU A 34 -14.00 -35.97 1.16
C LEU A 34 -14.95 -36.83 0.31
N ASN A 35 -15.63 -36.22 -0.67
CA ASN A 35 -16.53 -36.90 -1.61
C ASN A 35 -15.82 -37.36 -2.91
N GLY A 36 -14.53 -37.09 -3.07
CA GLY A 36 -13.72 -37.53 -4.22
C GLY A 36 -12.85 -38.73 -3.86
N ASP A 37 -13.01 -39.84 -4.58
CA ASP A 37 -12.41 -41.16 -4.29
C ASP A 37 -10.88 -41.27 -4.51
N ASP A 38 -10.14 -40.18 -4.76
CA ASP A 38 -8.69 -40.25 -4.98
C ASP A 38 -7.98 -39.03 -4.41
N PHE A 39 -7.46 -39.15 -3.17
CA PHE A 39 -6.51 -38.18 -2.62
C PHE A 39 -5.18 -38.30 -3.38
N ASP A 40 -5.02 -37.48 -4.41
CA ASP A 40 -3.77 -37.38 -5.17
C ASP A 40 -2.87 -36.26 -4.60
N PRO A 41 -1.76 -36.58 -3.91
CA PRO A 41 -0.83 -35.60 -3.35
C PRO A 41 -0.13 -34.74 -4.43
N GLU A 42 -0.05 -35.20 -5.68
CA GLU A 42 0.48 -34.39 -6.80
C GLU A 42 -0.51 -33.31 -7.27
N SER A 43 -1.82 -33.53 -7.07
CA SER A 43 -2.87 -32.55 -7.40
C SER A 43 -2.80 -31.32 -6.50
N VAL A 44 -2.25 -31.46 -5.29
CA VAL A 44 -2.08 -30.36 -4.31
C VAL A 44 -0.91 -29.45 -4.73
N ILE A 45 0.10 -29.99 -5.41
CA ILE A 45 1.25 -29.24 -5.92
C ILE A 45 0.93 -28.53 -7.25
N LYS A 46 0.03 -29.12 -8.07
CA LYS A 46 -0.39 -28.55 -9.38
C LYS A 46 -1.64 -27.68 -9.33
N ARG A 47 -2.40 -27.69 -8.24
CA ARG A 47 -3.50 -26.73 -8.02
C ARG A 47 -2.88 -25.35 -7.82
N LYS A 48 -2.81 -24.56 -8.90
CA LYS A 48 -2.97 -23.10 -8.80
C LYS A 48 -4.28 -22.89 -8.07
N ASP A 49 -4.19 -22.75 -6.75
CA ASP A 49 -5.35 -22.53 -5.91
C ASP A 49 -6.07 -21.30 -6.46
N PRO A 50 -7.35 -21.37 -6.83
CA PRO A 50 -8.08 -20.21 -7.34
C PRO A 50 -8.02 -19.04 -6.35
N LYS A 51 -7.87 -19.31 -5.04
CA LYS A 51 -7.60 -18.29 -4.02
C LYS A 51 -6.22 -17.64 -4.21
N GLN A 52 -5.18 -18.41 -4.53
CA GLN A 52 -3.84 -17.87 -4.80
C GLN A 52 -3.77 -17.10 -6.12
N ALA A 53 -4.45 -17.55 -7.17
CA ALA A 53 -4.53 -16.80 -8.43
C ALA A 53 -5.25 -15.45 -8.23
N ALA A 54 -6.36 -15.45 -7.50
CA ALA A 54 -7.07 -14.22 -7.13
C ALA A 54 -6.21 -13.30 -6.24
N ALA A 55 -5.48 -13.86 -5.27
CA ALA A 55 -4.57 -13.09 -4.41
C ALA A 55 -3.38 -12.49 -5.19
N LEU A 56 -2.83 -13.23 -6.16
CA LEU A 56 -1.78 -12.70 -7.06
C LEU A 56 -2.30 -11.54 -7.90
N GLU A 57 -3.52 -11.65 -8.43
CA GLU A 57 -4.10 -10.60 -9.26
C GLU A 57 -4.46 -9.36 -8.43
N ALA A 58 -5.01 -9.53 -7.23
CA ALA A 58 -5.22 -8.45 -6.27
C ALA A 58 -3.90 -7.77 -5.87
N GLY A 59 -2.84 -8.56 -5.66
CA GLY A 59 -1.49 -8.05 -5.37
C GLY A 59 -0.90 -7.23 -6.51
N LYS A 60 -1.06 -7.69 -7.75
CA LYS A 60 -0.67 -6.91 -8.94
C LYS A 60 -1.44 -5.60 -9.04
N GLN A 61 -2.76 -5.63 -8.89
CA GLN A 61 -3.59 -4.42 -8.94
C GLN A 61 -3.17 -3.41 -7.87
N THR A 62 -2.94 -3.87 -6.64
CA THR A 62 -2.49 -3.01 -5.53
C THR A 62 -1.13 -2.39 -5.82
N ALA A 63 -0.18 -3.18 -6.33
CA ALA A 63 1.12 -2.68 -6.74
C ALA A 63 1.00 -1.65 -7.88
N SER A 64 0.16 -1.90 -8.88
CA SER A 64 -0.10 -0.95 -9.98
C SER A 64 -0.69 0.36 -9.48
N VAL A 65 -1.62 0.33 -8.51
CA VAL A 65 -2.17 1.55 -7.90
C VAL A 65 -1.08 2.36 -7.20
N VAL A 66 -0.23 1.70 -6.40
CA VAL A 66 0.88 2.37 -5.71
C VAL A 66 1.85 2.98 -6.73
N LEU A 67 2.23 2.24 -7.76
CA LEU A 67 3.08 2.75 -8.84
C LEU A 67 2.45 3.96 -9.55
N GLY A 68 1.13 3.95 -9.77
CA GLY A 68 0.41 5.10 -10.32
C GLY A 68 0.54 6.36 -9.45
N VAL A 69 0.44 6.23 -8.13
CA VAL A 69 0.65 7.36 -7.19
C VAL A 69 2.09 7.87 -7.27
N VAL A 70 3.07 6.97 -7.34
CA VAL A 70 4.48 7.34 -7.49
C VAL A 70 4.73 8.06 -8.82
N GLU A 71 4.12 7.60 -9.91
CA GLU A 71 4.22 8.26 -11.22
C GLU A 71 3.65 9.67 -11.17
N GLN A 72 2.46 9.85 -10.57
CA GLN A 72 1.86 11.17 -10.40
C GLN A 72 2.77 12.10 -9.56
N GLY A 73 3.41 11.56 -8.52
CA GLY A 73 4.45 12.28 -7.78
C GLY A 73 5.60 12.72 -8.69
N LEU A 74 6.19 11.80 -9.45
CA LEU A 74 7.29 12.10 -10.38
C LEU A 74 6.90 13.10 -11.47
N LYS A 75 5.65 13.05 -11.97
CA LYS A 75 5.09 14.05 -12.89
C LYS A 75 5.05 15.45 -12.27
N MET A 76 4.74 15.52 -10.97
CA MET A 76 4.64 16.78 -10.23
C MET A 76 6.02 17.37 -9.87
N PHE A 77 7.01 16.53 -9.55
CA PHE A 77 8.33 16.97 -9.07
C PHE A 77 9.43 16.98 -10.14
N GLY A 78 9.39 16.07 -11.11
CA GLY A 78 10.41 15.89 -12.14
C GLY A 78 10.01 16.51 -13.47
N HIS A 79 9.02 15.92 -14.14
CA HIS A 79 8.59 16.37 -15.48
C HIS A 79 7.17 15.91 -15.80
N LYS A 80 6.30 16.81 -16.28
CA LYS A 80 4.87 16.53 -16.52
C LYS A 80 4.60 15.39 -17.51
N SER A 81 5.52 15.16 -18.46
CA SER A 81 5.45 14.10 -19.47
C SER A 81 6.14 12.79 -19.04
N PHE A 82 6.64 12.71 -17.81
CA PHE A 82 7.25 11.48 -17.31
C PHE A 82 6.18 10.42 -17.14
N GLU A 83 6.37 9.24 -17.70
CA GLU A 83 5.52 8.06 -17.47
C GLU A 83 6.42 6.86 -17.23
N PHE A 84 6.00 5.93 -16.38
CA PHE A 84 6.70 4.67 -16.29
C PHE A 84 6.52 3.89 -17.60
N ASP A 85 7.58 3.23 -18.03
CA ASP A 85 7.49 2.25 -19.10
C ASP A 85 6.50 1.15 -18.67
N PRO A 86 5.47 0.84 -19.46
CA PRO A 86 4.42 -0.10 -19.06
C PRO A 86 4.97 -1.50 -18.78
N GLU A 87 5.98 -1.96 -19.52
CA GLU A 87 6.62 -3.26 -19.26
C GLU A 87 7.41 -3.23 -17.94
N GLY A 88 8.13 -2.13 -17.67
CA GLY A 88 8.81 -1.93 -16.39
C GLY A 88 7.86 -1.88 -15.19
N ALA A 89 6.75 -1.15 -15.30
CA ALA A 89 5.75 -1.05 -14.23
C ALA A 89 5.06 -2.41 -13.98
N GLU A 90 4.72 -3.14 -15.05
CA GLU A 90 4.16 -4.48 -14.93
C GLU A 90 5.16 -5.46 -14.30
N GLY A 91 6.44 -5.39 -14.67
CA GLY A 91 7.51 -6.20 -14.08
C GLY A 91 7.62 -6.00 -12.57
N VAL A 92 7.51 -4.77 -12.08
CA VAL A 92 7.50 -4.48 -10.63
C VAL A 92 6.23 -5.03 -9.97
N ALA A 93 5.06 -4.85 -10.59
CA ALA A 93 3.81 -5.39 -10.06
C ALA A 93 3.83 -6.93 -9.97
N GLN A 94 4.41 -7.60 -10.96
CA GLN A 94 4.61 -9.05 -10.96
C GLN A 94 5.58 -9.51 -9.86
N ALA A 95 6.68 -8.77 -9.64
CA ALA A 95 7.63 -9.06 -8.57
C ALA A 95 7.07 -8.82 -7.16
N ALA A 96 6.15 -7.85 -7.02
CA ALA A 96 5.49 -7.54 -5.76
C ALA A 96 4.33 -8.50 -5.43
N ALA A 97 3.64 -9.04 -6.44
CA ALA A 97 2.52 -9.97 -6.29
C ALA A 97 2.74 -11.13 -5.28
N PRO A 98 3.89 -11.85 -5.26
CA PRO A 98 4.11 -12.92 -4.29
C PRO A 98 4.19 -12.42 -2.84
N LEU A 99 4.53 -11.15 -2.60
CA LEU A 99 4.47 -10.57 -1.24
C LEU A 99 3.02 -10.50 -0.75
N PHE A 100 2.09 -10.10 -1.61
CA PHE A 100 0.68 -10.05 -1.27
C PHE A 100 0.09 -11.45 -1.05
N VAL A 101 0.56 -12.48 -1.76
CA VAL A 101 0.16 -13.88 -1.46
C VAL A 101 0.73 -14.32 -0.12
N LYS A 102 2.01 -14.05 0.12
CA LYS A 102 2.71 -14.48 1.34
C LYS A 102 2.12 -13.86 2.61
N TYR A 103 1.72 -12.59 2.54
CA TYR A 103 1.16 -11.85 3.66
C TYR A 103 -0.37 -11.72 3.58
N ASN A 104 -1.03 -12.50 2.72
CA ASN A 104 -2.48 -12.52 2.58
C ASN A 104 -3.13 -11.14 2.33
N GLY A 105 -2.44 -10.28 1.57
CA GLY A 105 -2.83 -8.90 1.31
C GLY A 105 -2.39 -7.89 2.37
N GLU A 106 -1.86 -8.35 3.51
CA GLU A 106 -1.34 -7.50 4.57
C GLU A 106 0.10 -7.05 4.29
N LEU A 107 0.51 -5.98 4.97
CA LEU A 107 1.89 -5.52 4.90
C LEU A 107 2.80 -6.49 5.69
N PRO A 108 4.05 -6.70 5.24
CA PRO A 108 5.01 -7.49 6.00
C PRO A 108 5.16 -6.97 7.44
N PRO A 109 5.38 -7.84 8.46
CA PRO A 109 5.47 -7.43 9.86
C PRO A 109 6.52 -6.33 10.12
N TRP A 110 7.68 -6.44 9.46
CA TRP A 110 8.75 -5.43 9.56
C TRP A 110 8.32 -4.05 9.03
N LEU A 111 7.33 -3.98 8.14
CA LEU A 111 6.80 -2.74 7.58
C LEU A 111 5.61 -2.21 8.39
N VAL A 112 4.83 -3.11 9.00
CA VAL A 112 3.74 -2.75 9.92
C VAL A 112 4.26 -1.96 11.10
N GLU A 113 5.44 -2.32 11.63
CA GLU A 113 6.11 -1.58 12.71
C GLU A 113 6.38 -0.11 12.34
N TYR A 114 6.60 0.20 11.06
CA TYR A 114 6.87 1.56 10.57
C TYR A 114 5.65 2.27 10.00
N LYS A 115 4.46 1.70 10.13
CA LYS A 115 3.25 2.23 9.50
C LYS A 115 2.98 3.68 9.95
N GLU A 116 3.13 3.96 11.24
CA GLU A 116 2.88 5.28 11.81
C GLU A 116 3.96 6.29 11.42
N GLU A 117 5.21 5.85 11.33
CA GLU A 117 6.35 6.67 10.88
C GLU A 117 6.20 7.05 9.40
N ILE A 118 5.83 6.08 8.55
CA ILE A 118 5.57 6.34 7.13
C ILE A 118 4.37 7.26 6.96
N ALA A 119 3.30 7.05 7.74
CA ALA A 119 2.13 7.92 7.73
C ALA A 119 2.48 9.35 8.18
N PHE A 120 3.29 9.49 9.23
CA PHE A 120 3.78 10.79 9.71
C PHE A 120 4.64 11.48 8.66
N ILE A 121 5.63 10.80 8.08
CA ILE A 121 6.49 11.36 7.02
C ILE A 121 5.65 11.74 5.81
N GLY A 122 4.66 10.92 5.43
CA GLY A 122 3.73 11.20 4.36
C GLY A 122 2.92 12.48 4.62
N ALA A 123 2.31 12.60 5.80
CA ALA A 123 1.53 13.76 6.20
C ALA A 123 2.39 15.04 6.33
N ALA A 124 3.54 14.93 6.98
CA ALA A 124 4.48 16.04 7.13
C ALA A 124 5.03 16.50 5.76
N GLY A 125 5.35 15.55 4.87
CA GLY A 125 5.78 15.82 3.51
C GLY A 125 4.69 16.50 2.68
N ALA A 126 3.44 16.00 2.76
CA ALA A 126 2.30 16.60 2.07
C ALA A 126 2.03 18.03 2.56
N LEU A 127 2.07 18.27 3.87
CA LEU A 127 1.89 19.60 4.46
C LEU A 127 3.01 20.56 4.07
N GLY A 128 4.26 20.10 4.12
CA GLY A 128 5.41 20.89 3.68
C GLY A 128 5.30 21.27 2.20
N PHE A 129 4.91 20.31 1.36
CA PHE A 129 4.70 20.53 -0.06
C PHE A 129 3.55 21.50 -0.37
N SER A 130 2.39 21.33 0.27
CA SER A 130 1.26 22.23 0.09
C SER A 130 1.62 23.65 0.52
N SER A 131 2.37 23.79 1.61
CA SER A 131 2.84 25.09 2.11
C SER A 131 3.80 25.75 1.11
N PHE A 132 4.74 24.99 0.53
CA PHE A 132 5.64 25.52 -0.50
C PHE A 132 4.88 26.01 -1.74
N GLN A 133 3.90 25.24 -2.22
CA GLN A 133 3.07 25.66 -3.36
C GLN A 133 2.23 26.90 -3.04
N GLN A 134 1.65 26.98 -1.84
CA GLN A 134 0.90 28.17 -1.39
C GLN A 134 1.80 29.41 -1.36
N ILE A 135 3.02 29.31 -0.82
CA ILE A 135 3.97 30.43 -0.81
C ILE A 135 4.34 30.86 -2.23
N LYS A 136 4.57 29.90 -3.13
CA LYS A 136 4.89 30.21 -4.54
C LYS A 136 3.71 30.89 -5.24
N ALA A 137 2.48 30.44 -4.98
CA ALA A 137 1.26 31.04 -5.53
C ALA A 137 1.05 32.47 -4.99
N LEU A 138 1.23 32.68 -3.68
CA LEU A 138 1.16 34.02 -3.08
C LEU A 138 2.21 34.96 -3.67
N LYS A 139 3.47 34.52 -3.79
CA LYS A 139 4.53 35.31 -4.44
C LYS A 139 4.23 35.64 -5.90
N ALA A 140 3.60 34.72 -6.64
CA ALA A 140 3.19 34.97 -8.01
C ALA A 140 2.04 35.99 -8.09
N PHE A 141 1.08 35.91 -7.17
CA PHE A 141 -0.01 36.87 -7.05
C PHE A 141 0.50 38.27 -6.70
N ASP A 142 1.41 38.38 -5.73
CA ASP A 142 2.02 39.65 -5.34
C ASP A 142 2.78 40.28 -6.51
N LYS A 143 3.55 39.47 -7.26
CA LYS A 143 4.27 39.95 -8.45
C LYS A 143 3.34 40.41 -9.57
N ALA A 144 2.22 39.72 -9.78
CA ALA A 144 1.23 40.13 -10.78
C ALA A 144 0.58 41.47 -10.41
N LYS A 145 0.26 41.66 -9.12
CA LYS A 145 -0.33 42.90 -8.61
C LYS A 145 0.64 44.09 -8.69
N GLU A 146 1.93 43.86 -8.47
CA GLU A 146 2.97 44.89 -8.63
C GLU A 146 3.12 45.31 -10.10
N ILE A 147 3.04 44.36 -11.04
CA ILE A 147 3.06 44.66 -12.49
C ILE A 147 1.82 45.46 -12.90
N GLU A 148 0.62 45.06 -12.46
CA GLU A 148 -0.62 45.82 -12.73
C GLU A 148 -0.58 47.24 -12.13
N GLN A 149 0.00 47.40 -10.93
CA GLN A 149 0.18 48.74 -10.35
C GLN A 149 1.14 49.60 -11.16
N MET A 150 2.29 49.06 -11.57
CA MET A 150 3.26 49.78 -12.40
C MET A 150 2.69 50.14 -13.78
N GLU A 151 1.87 49.27 -14.38
CA GLU A 151 1.21 49.53 -15.67
C GLU A 151 0.13 50.61 -15.52
N SER A 152 -0.67 50.56 -14.45
CA SER A 152 -1.67 51.61 -14.16
C SER A 152 -1.07 52.98 -13.84
N GLU A 153 0.10 53.00 -13.19
CA GLU A 153 0.80 54.25 -12.84
C GLU A 153 1.56 54.82 -14.05
N SER A 154 2.05 53.95 -14.94
CA SER A 154 2.61 54.34 -16.24
C SER A 154 1.54 54.96 -17.16
N GLU A 155 0.38 54.33 -17.31
CA GLU A 155 -0.73 54.87 -18.14
C GLU A 155 -1.27 56.19 -17.57
N ALA A 156 -1.42 56.32 -16.24
CA ALA A 156 -1.88 57.55 -15.61
C ALA A 156 -0.90 58.73 -15.76
N THR A 157 0.40 58.46 -15.94
CA THR A 157 1.42 59.50 -16.15
C THR A 157 1.52 59.91 -17.63
N GLU A 158 1.16 59.02 -18.55
CA GLU A 158 1.16 59.27 -20.00
C GLU A 158 -0.10 60.04 -20.47
N GLU A 159 -1.26 59.86 -19.81
CA GLU A 159 -2.47 60.64 -20.07
C GLU A 159 -2.46 62.07 -19.47
N ALA A 160 -1.49 62.37 -18.59
CA ALA A 160 -1.38 63.66 -17.91
C ALA A 160 -0.38 64.65 -18.57
N GLN A 161 0.24 64.27 -19.69
CA GLN A 161 1.13 65.12 -20.52
C GLN A 161 0.45 65.56 -21.82
#